data_AF-A0A2E1IPR9-F1
#
_entry.id   AF-A0A2E1IPR9-F1
#
_cell.length_a   1.000
_cell.length_b   1.000
_cell.length_c   1.000
_cell.angle_alpha   90.00
_cell.angle_beta   90.00
_cell.angle_gamma   90.00
#
_symmetry.space_group_name_H-M   'P 1'
#
loop_
_entity.id
_entity.type
_entity.pdbx_description
1 polymer ?
#
loop_
_entity_poly.entity_id
_entity_poly.type
_entity_poly.pdbx_seq_one_letter_code
_entity_poly.pdbx_strand_id
1 'polypeptide(L)' 'MDAAMERRVSVATGWASTRIAVLDREERYEDSYAITEEFREWITCMGENQSMLEANVLAVPRNPSKRGSMPNPLSSD' A
#
# COMPACT_ATOMS: atom_id res chain seq x y z
N MET A 1 18.38 -7.64 6.00
CA MET A 1 17.54 -7.70 4.77
C MET A 1 17.79 -6.39 4.01
N ASP A 2 17.42 -6.23 2.74
CA ASP A 2 17.55 -4.92 2.09
C ASP A 2 16.62 -3.91 2.81
N ALA A 3 17.12 -2.71 3.15
CA ALA A 3 16.35 -1.70 3.88
C ALA A 3 15.09 -1.24 3.13
N ALA A 4 15.10 -1.32 1.79
CA ALA A 4 13.88 -1.07 1.01
C ALA A 4 12.86 -2.21 1.18
N MET A 5 13.31 -3.46 1.27
CA MET A 5 12.46 -4.60 1.55
C MET A 5 11.82 -4.50 2.94
N GLU A 6 12.60 -4.20 3.98
CA GLU A 6 12.08 -4.09 5.37
C GLU A 6 10.96 -3.04 5.48
N ARG A 7 11.13 -1.89 4.80
CA ARG A 7 10.07 -0.87 4.73
C ARG A 7 8.81 -1.39 4.04
N ARG A 8 8.94 -2.18 2.97
CA ARG A 8 7.78 -2.75 2.26
C ARG A 8 7.02 -3.73 3.14
N VAL A 9 7.74 -4.62 3.83
CA VAL A 9 7.14 -5.55 4.79
C VAL A 9 6.38 -4.77 5.86
N SER A 10 7.01 -3.75 6.45
CA SER A 10 6.37 -2.94 7.48
C SER A 10 5.09 -2.25 7.00
N VAL A 11 5.11 -1.65 5.80
CA VAL A 11 3.93 -0.99 5.22
C VAL A 11 2.82 -1.99 4.91
N ALA A 12 3.16 -3.14 4.30
CA ALA A 12 2.20 -4.17 3.95
C ALA A 12 1.56 -4.80 5.20
N THR A 13 2.35 -5.10 6.24
CA THR A 13 1.84 -5.56 7.53
C THR A 13 0.88 -4.56 8.14
N GLY A 14 1.24 -3.27 8.18
CA GLY A 14 0.36 -2.23 8.73
C GLY A 14 -0.97 -2.12 7.98
N TRP A 15 -0.93 -2.18 6.64
CA TRP A 15 -2.14 -2.18 5.81
C TRP A 15 -3.01 -3.42 6.06
N ALA A 16 -2.42 -4.62 5.99
CA ALA A 16 -3.15 -5.87 6.15
C ALA A 16 -3.79 -5.97 7.54
N SER A 17 -3.02 -5.72 8.60
CA SER A 17 -3.53 -5.76 9.98
C SER A 17 -4.67 -4.76 10.21
N THR A 18 -4.54 -3.53 9.70
CA THR A 18 -5.60 -2.52 9.82
C THR A 18 -6.85 -2.94 9.05
N ARG A 19 -6.67 -3.45 7.83
CA ARG A 19 -7.79 -3.83 6.97
C ARG A 19 -8.55 -5.04 7.52
N ILE A 20 -7.83 -6.05 8.01
CA ILE A 20 -8.41 -7.22 8.70
C ILE A 20 -9.22 -6.77 9.92
N ALA A 21 -8.65 -5.93 10.79
CA ALA A 21 -9.34 -5.45 11.99
C ALA A 21 -10.62 -4.66 11.67
N VAL A 22 -10.63 -3.87 10.59
CA VAL A 22 -11.84 -3.17 10.12
C VAL A 22 -12.90 -4.17 9.65
N LEU A 23 -12.51 -5.17 8.86
CA LEU A 23 -13.44 -6.18 8.35
C LEU A 23 -14.00 -7.07 9.46
N ASP A 24 -13.17 -7.45 10.42
CA ASP A 24 -13.61 -8.22 11.60
C ASP A 24 -14.62 -7.43 12.43
N ARG A 25 -14.40 -6.12 12.60
CA ARG A 25 -15.36 -5.23 13.28
C ARG A 25 -16.69 -5.12 12.52
N GLU A 26 -16.66 -5.22 11.20
CA GLU A 26 -17.86 -5.21 10.34
C GLU A 26 -18.49 -6.61 10.19
N GLU A 27 -17.98 -7.63 10.91
CA GLU A 27 -18.41 -9.04 10.81
C GLU A 27 -18.25 -9.64 9.41
N ARG A 28 -17.34 -9.08 8.60
CA ARG A 28 -17.02 -9.53 7.23
C ARG A 28 -15.90 -10.57 7.24
N TYR A 29 -16.13 -11.68 7.92
CA TYR A 29 -15.08 -12.66 8.21
C TYR A 29 -14.52 -13.38 6.98
N GLU A 30 -15.35 -13.60 5.95
CA GLU A 30 -14.85 -14.18 4.69
C GLU A 30 -13.84 -13.26 4.00
N ASP A 31 -14.11 -11.95 4.00
CA ASP A 31 -13.21 -10.96 3.41
C ASP A 31 -11.93 -10.78 4.23
N SER A 32 -12.04 -10.78 5.57
CA SER A 32 -10.85 -10.69 6.44
C SER A 32 -9.99 -11.94 6.34
N TYR A 33 -10.60 -13.12 6.20
CA TYR A 33 -9.91 -14.38 5.93
C TYR A 33 -9.20 -14.37 4.58
N ALA A 34 -9.86 -13.90 3.51
CA ALA A 34 -9.25 -13.79 2.19
C ALA A 34 -7.98 -12.93 2.23
N ILE A 35 -8.03 -11.75 2.85
CA ILE A 35 -6.86 -10.88 3.00
C ILE A 35 -5.76 -11.54 3.84
N THR A 36 -6.13 -12.29 4.87
CA THR A 36 -5.16 -13.00 5.71
C THR A 36 -4.39 -14.04 4.90
N GLU A 37 -5.08 -14.83 4.07
CA GLU A 37 -4.45 -15.85 3.24
C GLU A 37 -3.63 -15.23 2.10
N GLU A 38 -4.12 -14.20 1.42
CA GLU A 38 -3.36 -13.46 0.41
C GLU A 38 -2.08 -12.85 1.01
N PHE A 39 -2.16 -12.25 2.20
CA PHE A 39 -0.99 -11.68 2.88
C PHE A 39 0.01 -12.76 3.31
N ARG A 40 -0.50 -13.92 3.76
CA ARG A 40 0.32 -15.07 4.11
C ARG A 40 1.07 -15.62 2.90
N GLU A 41 0.39 -15.83 1.78
CA GLU A 41 1.02 -16.27 0.54
C GLU A 41 2.07 -15.25 0.08
N TRP A 42 1.72 -13.96 0.09
CA TRP A 42 2.62 -12.88 -0.27
C TRP A 42 3.91 -12.86 0.58
N ILE A 43 3.80 -13.03 1.90
CA ILE A 43 4.98 -13.01 2.79
C ILE A 43 5.84 -14.27 2.63
N THR A 44 5.24 -15.42 2.34
CA THR A 44 5.98 -16.69 2.15
C THR A 44 6.63 -16.79 0.78
N CYS A 45 6.00 -16.24 -0.26
CA CYS A 45 6.53 -16.20 -1.63
C CYS A 45 7.36 -14.94 -1.91
N MET A 46 7.64 -14.14 -0.86
CA MET A 46 8.35 -12.87 -1.00
C MET A 46 9.80 -13.12 -1.43
N GLY A 47 10.16 -12.57 -2.60
CA GLY A 47 11.51 -12.74 -3.17
C GLY A 47 11.62 -13.85 -4.21
N GLU A 48 10.60 -14.70 -4.39
CA GLU A 48 10.60 -15.73 -5.44
C GLU A 48 10.43 -15.13 -6.84
N ASN A 49 9.75 -13.98 -6.95
CA ASN A 49 9.48 -13.33 -8.22
C ASN A 49 9.69 -11.81 -8.14
N GLN A 50 10.97 -11.42 -8.07
CA GLN A 50 11.38 -10.03 -7.82
C GLN A 50 10.92 -9.06 -8.92
N SER A 51 10.80 -9.51 -10.16
CA SER A 51 10.28 -8.70 -11.28
C SER A 51 8.79 -8.38 -11.14
N MET A 52 7.98 -9.36 -10.72
CA MET A 52 6.55 -9.19 -10.48
C MET A 52 6.32 -8.25 -9.29
N LEU A 53 7.18 -8.35 -8.26
CA LEU A 53 7.16 -7.42 -7.13
C LEU A 53 7.44 -5.98 -7.59
N GLU A 54 8.47 -5.76 -8.41
CA GLU A 54 8.79 -4.43 -8.95
C GLU A 54 7.67 -3.87 -9.84
N ALA A 55 6.99 -4.70 -10.62
CA ALA A 55 5.89 -4.29 -11.49
C ALA A 55 4.62 -3.85 -10.72
N ASN A 56 4.38 -4.42 -9.54
CA ASN A 56 3.22 -4.10 -8.69
C ASN A 56 3.51 -2.96 -7.69
N VAL A 57 4.74 -2.44 -7.65
CA VAL A 57 5.05 -1.24 -6.87
C VAL A 57 4.41 -0.03 -7.55
N LEU A 58 3.41 0.56 -6.91
CA LEU A 58 3.03 1.94 -7.18
C LEU A 58 4.23 2.83 -6.88
N ALA A 59 4.96 3.21 -7.93
CA ALA A 59 6.09 4.12 -7.81
C ALA A 59 5.59 5.46 -7.26
N VAL A 60 5.74 5.68 -5.96
CA VAL A 60 5.53 6.99 -5.36
C VAL A 60 6.58 7.92 -5.96
N PRO A 61 6.20 9.02 -6.63
CA PRO A 61 7.16 9.94 -7.21
C PRO A 61 8.13 10.41 -6.13
N ARG A 62 9.43 10.17 -6.34
CA ARG A 62 10.51 10.59 -5.42
C ARG A 62 10.57 12.11 -5.19
N ASN A 63 9.89 12.88 -6.04
CA ASN A 63 9.69 14.30 -5.89
C ASN A 63 8.20 14.61 -6.01
N PRO A 64 7.47 14.80 -4.90
CA PRO A 64 6.15 15.41 -4.95
C PRO A 64 6.38 16.88 -5.28
N SER A 65 6.58 17.22 -6.56
CA SER A 65 6.55 18.60 -7.01
C SER A 65 5.25 19.21 -6.47
N LYS A 66 5.38 20.23 -5.61
CA LYS A 66 4.29 21.02 -5.03
C LYS A 66 3.25 21.33 -6.11
N ARG A 67 2.20 20.50 -6.19
CA ARG A 67 0.98 20.87 -6.91
C ARG A 67 0.19 21.75 -5.96
N GLY A 68 0.34 23.07 -6.14
CA GLY A 68 -0.35 24.03 -5.30
C GLY A 68 0.12 25.47 -5.47
N SER A 69 0.11 26.00 -6.70
CA SER A 69 -0.20 27.41 -6.90
C SER A 69 -1.34 27.46 -7.91
N MET A 70 -2.57 27.38 -7.42
CA MET A 70 -3.75 27.71 -8.22
C MET A 70 -3.70 29.22 -8.48
N PRO A 71 -3.69 29.69 -9.74
CA PRO A 71 -3.93 31.11 -9.99
C PRO A 71 -5.40 31.38 -9.65
N ASN A 72 -5.61 32.29 -8.71
CA ASN A 72 -6.91 32.77 -8.25
C ASN A 72 -7.64 33.45 -9.44
N PRO A 73 -8.78 32.94 -9.96
CA PRO A 73 -9.51 33.62 -11.00
C PRO A 73 -10.55 34.54 -10.36
N LEU A 74 -10.09 35.61 -9.71
CA LEU A 74 -10.94 36.72 -9.27
C LEU A 74 -10.05 37.97 -9.11
N SER A 75 -9.61 38.50 -10.25
CA SER A 75 -9.22 39.90 -10.35
C SER A 75 -9.37 40.31 -11.81
N SER A 76 -10.50 40.94 -12.12
CA SER A 76 -10.62 41.91 -13.19
C SER A 76 -11.78 42.82 -12.81
N ASP A 77 -11.46 44.11 -12.77
CA ASP A 77 -12.30 45.30 -12.52
C ASP A 77 -13.66 45.28 -13.23
#